data_AF-A0A0D0DIM1-F1
#
_entry.id   AF-A0A0D0DIM1-F1
#
_cell.length_a   1.000
_cell.length_b   1.000
_cell.length_c   1.000
_cell.angle_alpha   90.00
_cell.angle_beta   90.00
_cell.angle_gamma   90.00
#
_symmetry.space_group_name_H-M   'P 1'
#
loop_
_entity.id
_entity.type
_entity.pdbx_description
1 polymer ?
#
loop_
_entity_poly.entity_id
_entity_poly.type
_entity_poly.pdbx_seq_one_letter_code
_entity_poly.pdbx_strand_id
1 'polypeptide(L)'
;PVTPTRHKHMHSLLNEEPANEKECTYQAALHESYAREFMSKSALVGMQSTAVLQSMFCDRLSGQLAAQEEKRKKKKKGQLNGDGLLRLLTGDEFYNRVVAHQEA
;
A
#
# COMPACT_ATOMS: atom_id res chain seq x y z
N PRO A 1 5.01 -14.47 5.88
CA PRO A 1 5.19 -15.07 7.22
C PRO A 1 6.51 -14.59 7.85
N VAL A 2 6.44 -13.79 8.91
CA VAL A 2 7.63 -13.36 9.66
C VAL A 2 8.06 -14.52 10.54
N THR A 3 9.21 -15.12 10.25
CA THR A 3 9.73 -16.30 10.92
C THR A 3 9.87 -16.06 12.43
N PRO A 4 9.49 -17.01 13.31
CA PRO A 4 9.68 -16.87 14.74
C PRO A 4 11.17 -16.77 15.04
N THR A 5 11.58 -15.63 15.58
CA THR A 5 12.96 -15.42 15.96
C THR A 5 13.26 -16.12 17.26
N ARG A 6 13.90 -17.29 17.16
CA ARG A 6 14.54 -18.01 18.28
C ARG A 6 15.79 -17.27 18.79
N HIS A 7 15.75 -15.93 18.85
CA HIS A 7 16.91 -15.05 19.02
C HIS A 7 17.51 -15.09 20.43
N LYS A 8 16.69 -15.28 21.48
CA LYS A 8 17.17 -15.07 22.86
C LYS A 8 18.27 -16.06 23.29
N HIS A 9 18.23 -17.30 22.79
CA HIS A 9 19.21 -18.33 23.16
C HIS A 9 20.43 -18.39 22.20
N MET A 10 20.32 -17.87 20.97
CA MET A 10 21.48 -17.85 20.05
C MET A 10 22.47 -16.73 20.39
N HIS A 11 21.99 -15.60 20.92
CA HIS A 11 22.86 -14.48 21.27
C HIS A 11 23.75 -14.74 22.48
N SER A 12 23.36 -15.62 23.42
CA SER A 12 24.21 -15.93 24.58
C SER A 12 25.50 -16.64 24.17
N LEU A 13 25.41 -17.59 23.22
CA LEU A 13 26.55 -18.35 22.72
C LEU A 13 27.52 -17.51 21.86
N LEU A 14 27.00 -16.48 21.18
CA LEU A 14 27.82 -15.57 20.36
C LEU A 14 28.66 -14.59 21.21
N ASN A 15 28.34 -14.44 22.49
CA ASN A 15 29.09 -13.58 23.41
C ASN A 15 30.15 -14.36 24.22
N GLU A 16 30.28 -15.66 24.01
CA GLU A 16 31.30 -16.48 24.67
C GLU A 16 32.67 -16.27 24.03
N GLU A 17 33.73 -16.30 24.84
CA GLU A 17 35.09 -16.14 24.36
C GLU A 17 35.50 -17.35 23.51
N PRO A 18 35.89 -17.15 22.24
CA PRO A 18 36.17 -18.26 21.34
C PRO A 18 37.43 -19.02 21.79
N ALA A 19 37.35 -20.34 21.81
CA ALA A 19 38.44 -21.19 22.29
C ALA A 19 39.54 -21.41 21.23
N ASN A 20 39.26 -21.13 19.95
CA ASN A 20 40.20 -21.32 18.86
C ASN A 20 40.05 -20.27 17.74
N GLU A 21 41.06 -20.16 16.89
CA GLU A 21 41.10 -19.18 15.81
C GLU A 21 39.95 -19.36 14.79
N LYS A 22 39.57 -20.60 14.47
CA LYS A 22 38.45 -20.86 13.55
C LYS A 22 37.13 -20.35 14.13
N GLU A 23 36.89 -20.58 15.41
CA GLU A 23 35.71 -20.10 16.12
C GLU A 23 35.66 -18.58 16.13
N CYS A 24 36.79 -17.91 16.35
CA CYS A 24 36.90 -16.46 16.23
C CYS A 24 36.48 -15.98 14.82
N THR A 25 36.96 -16.63 13.75
CA THR A 25 36.56 -16.29 12.38
C THR A 25 35.07 -16.50 12.11
N TYR A 26 34.48 -17.58 12.65
CA TYR A 26 33.06 -17.87 12.47
C TYR A 26 32.17 -16.91 13.26
N GLN A 27 32.52 -16.60 14.51
CA GLN A 27 31.80 -15.60 15.30
C GLN A 27 31.85 -14.23 14.62
N ALA A 28 33.01 -13.80 14.11
CA ALA A 28 33.14 -12.54 13.38
C ALA A 28 32.22 -12.49 12.13
N ALA A 29 32.23 -13.56 11.32
CA ALA A 29 31.37 -13.66 10.14
C ALA A 29 29.87 -13.66 10.49
N LEU A 30 29.50 -14.33 11.59
CA LEU A 30 28.11 -14.36 12.08
C LEU A 30 27.66 -12.99 12.58
N HIS A 31 28.48 -12.29 13.36
CA HIS A 31 28.18 -10.93 13.81
C HIS A 31 27.96 -9.98 12.63
N GLU A 32 28.84 -10.03 11.63
CA GLU A 32 28.70 -9.22 10.42
C GLU A 32 27.40 -9.54 9.68
N SER A 33 27.10 -10.84 9.52
CA SER A 33 25.86 -11.27 8.86
C SER A 33 24.61 -10.80 9.62
N TYR A 34 24.59 -10.90 10.95
CA TYR A 34 23.47 -10.42 11.75
C TYR A 34 23.32 -8.91 11.70
N ALA A 35 24.41 -8.16 11.72
CA ALA A 35 24.36 -6.70 11.57
C ALA A 35 23.74 -6.33 10.21
N ARG A 36 24.14 -6.98 9.12
CA ARG A 36 23.54 -6.77 7.80
C ARG A 36 22.06 -7.13 7.79
N GLU A 37 21.69 -8.29 8.31
CA GLU A 37 20.30 -8.74 8.35
C GLU A 37 19.41 -7.79 9.17
N PHE A 38 19.91 -7.33 10.32
CA PHE A 38 19.22 -6.37 11.17
C PHE A 38 18.96 -5.06 10.43
N MET A 39 19.97 -4.51 9.76
CA MET A 39 19.83 -3.29 8.96
C MET A 39 18.84 -3.47 7.82
N SER A 40 18.92 -4.59 7.08
CA SER A 40 17.99 -4.89 5.99
C SER A 40 16.55 -5.06 6.49
N LYS A 41 16.33 -5.77 7.61
CA LYS A 41 15.00 -5.94 8.21
C LYS A 41 14.43 -4.60 8.68
N SER A 42 15.24 -3.78 9.34
CA SER A 42 14.84 -2.44 9.79
C SER A 42 14.39 -1.57 8.61
N ALA A 43 15.19 -1.52 7.54
CA ALA A 43 14.85 -0.79 6.32
C ALA A 43 13.56 -1.33 5.66
N LEU A 44 13.41 -2.65 5.59
CA LEU A 44 12.24 -3.30 5.01
C LEU A 44 10.95 -2.99 5.78
N VAL A 45 10.99 -3.02 7.11
CA VAL A 45 9.86 -2.62 7.96
C VAL A 45 9.50 -1.15 7.73
N GLY A 46 10.50 -0.27 7.61
CA GLY A 46 10.29 1.14 7.25
C GLY A 46 9.58 1.29 5.90
N MET A 47 10.09 0.64 4.86
CA MET A 47 9.50 0.67 3.51
C MET A 47 8.07 0.13 3.48
N GLN A 48 7.81 -0.99 4.15
CA GLN A 48 6.45 -1.55 4.26
C GLN A 48 5.50 -0.59 4.96
N SER A 49 5.94 0.05 6.04
CA SER A 49 5.13 1.03 6.76
C SER A 49 4.80 2.23 5.87
N THR A 50 5.78 2.75 5.12
CA THR A 50 5.56 3.84 4.17
C THR A 50 4.60 3.44 3.06
N ALA A 51 4.73 2.25 2.47
CA ALA A 51 3.86 1.78 1.41
C ALA A 51 2.38 1.67 1.87
N VAL A 52 2.14 1.14 3.07
CA VAL A 52 0.79 1.05 3.65
C VAL A 52 0.19 2.44 3.85
N LEU A 53 0.95 3.37 4.44
CA LEU A 53 0.48 4.73 4.67
C LEU A 53 0.19 5.48 3.36
N GLN A 54 1.06 5.32 2.37
CA GLN A 54 0.88 5.91 1.04
C GLN A 54 -0.37 5.35 0.35
N SER A 55 -0.60 4.03 0.41
CA SER A 55 -1.81 3.42 -0.15
C SER A 55 -3.07 4.03 0.48
N MET A 56 -3.12 4.08 1.81
CA MET A 56 -4.27 4.67 2.52
C MET A 56 -4.49 6.15 2.18
N PHE A 57 -3.40 6.91 2.01
CA PHE A 57 -3.47 8.30 1.60
C PHE A 57 -4.03 8.45 0.18
N CYS A 58 -3.49 7.69 -0.78
CA CYS A 58 -3.95 7.69 -2.17
C CYS A 58 -5.43 7.30 -2.29
N ASP A 59 -5.88 6.30 -1.53
CA ASP A 59 -7.29 5.88 -1.51
C ASP A 59 -8.20 7.02 -1.03
N ARG A 60 -7.81 7.70 0.06
CA ARG A 60 -8.56 8.84 0.60
C ARG A 60 -8.58 10.01 -0.38
N LEU A 61 -7.43 10.35 -0.96
CA LEU A 61 -7.32 11.44 -1.92
C LEU A 61 -8.16 11.17 -3.17
N SER A 62 -8.11 9.95 -3.69
CA SER A 62 -8.92 9.53 -4.85
C SER A 62 -10.42 9.63 -4.54
N GLY A 63 -10.84 9.19 -3.35
CA GLY A 63 -12.24 9.34 -2.92
C GLY A 63 -12.68 10.81 -2.79
N GLN A 64 -11.82 11.69 -2.26
CA GLN A 64 -12.09 13.12 -2.16
C GLN A 64 -12.20 13.79 -3.53
N LEU A 65 -11.30 13.44 -4.46
CA LEU A 65 -11.33 13.93 -5.83
C LEU A 65 -12.60 13.47 -6.55
N ALA A 66 -12.95 12.19 -6.47
CA ALA A 66 -14.19 11.67 -7.05
C ALA A 66 -15.43 12.39 -6.48
N ALA A 67 -15.50 12.58 -5.15
CA ALA A 67 -16.60 13.31 -4.54
C ALA A 67 -16.65 14.79 -4.96
N GLN A 68 -15.49 15.43 -5.13
CA GLN A 68 -15.39 16.80 -5.61
C GLN A 68 -15.84 16.91 -7.07
N GLU A 69 -15.44 15.97 -7.93
CA GLU A 69 -15.86 15.89 -9.32
C GLU A 69 -17.37 15.72 -9.42
N GLU A 70 -17.96 14.77 -8.68
CA GLU A 70 -19.42 14.60 -8.62
C GLU A 70 -20.15 15.87 -8.15
N LYS A 71 -19.61 16.59 -7.16
CA LYS A 71 -20.16 17.89 -6.72
C LYS A 71 -20.02 18.99 -7.77
N ARG A 72 -18.93 18.98 -8.54
CA ARG A 72 -18.65 19.94 -9.62
C ARG A 72 -19.38 19.62 -10.91
N LYS A 73 -19.98 18.44 -11.04
CA LYS A 73 -20.91 18.13 -12.14
C LYS A 73 -22.09 19.08 -12.06
N LYS A 74 -22.00 20.19 -12.79
CA LYS A 74 -23.17 20.98 -13.14
C LYS A 74 -24.02 20.08 -14.04
N LYS A 75 -25.22 19.71 -13.60
CA LYS A 75 -26.25 19.21 -14.52
C LYS A 75 -26.50 20.32 -15.53
N LYS A 76 -25.89 20.22 -16.72
CA LYS A 76 -26.21 21.14 -17.82
C LYS A 76 -27.69 20.92 -18.15
N LYS A 77 -28.51 21.94 -17.83
CA LYS A 77 -29.95 21.92 -18.07
C LYS A 77 -30.17 21.70 -19.58
N GLY A 78 -30.91 20.66 -19.96
CA GLY A 78 -31.20 20.32 -21.36
C GLY A 78 -30.24 19.33 -22.04
N GLN A 79 -29.27 18.73 -21.33
CA GLN A 79 -28.48 17.61 -21.86
C GLN A 79 -28.75 16.31 -21.09
N LEU A 80 -28.99 15.24 -21.84
CA LEU A 80 -29.21 13.88 -21.32
C LEU A 80 -28.04 13.39 -20.43
N ASN A 81 -26.80 13.70 -20.84
CA ASN A 81 -25.56 13.46 -20.09
C ASN A 81 -24.90 14.81 -19.78
N GLY A 82 -25.52 15.60 -18.91
CA GLY A 82 -25.07 16.96 -18.60
C GLY A 82 -23.68 17.11 -17.98
N ASP A 83 -23.02 16.00 -17.63
CA ASP A 83 -21.63 15.95 -17.16
C ASP A 83 -20.58 15.89 -18.29
N GLY A 84 -21.01 15.67 -19.54
CA GLY A 84 -20.14 15.68 -20.71
C GLY A 84 -19.21 14.47 -20.84
N LEU A 85 -19.40 13.43 -20.00
CA LEU A 85 -18.63 12.20 -20.05
C LEU A 85 -19.33 11.14 -20.91
N LEU A 86 -18.57 10.46 -21.77
CA LEU A 86 -19.06 9.31 -22.53
C LEU A 86 -19.32 8.15 -21.56
N ARG A 87 -20.53 7.59 -21.58
CA ARG A 87 -20.93 6.41 -20.81
C ARG A 87 -21.52 5.38 -21.76
N LEU A 88 -21.12 4.12 -21.60
CA LEU A 88 -21.78 3.01 -22.25
C LEU A 88 -23.00 2.63 -21.41
N LEU A 89 -24.20 2.79 -21.97
CA LEU A 89 -25.46 2.47 -21.30
C LEU A 89 -26.10 1.29 -22.03
N THR A 90 -26.80 0.45 -21.28
CA THR A 90 -27.73 -0.51 -21.90
C THR A 90 -28.93 0.23 -22.50
N GLY A 91 -29.63 -0.41 -23.45
CA GLY A 91 -30.77 0.22 -24.13
C GLY A 91 -31.84 0.74 -23.15
N ASP A 92 -32.14 -0.05 -22.11
CA ASP A 92 -33.10 0.29 -21.07
C ASP A 92 -32.64 1.49 -20.22
N GLU A 93 -31.37 1.52 -19.82
CA GLU A 93 -30.81 2.64 -19.06
C GLU A 93 -30.83 3.95 -19.86
N PHE A 94 -30.57 3.88 -21.17
CA PHE A 94 -30.67 5.04 -22.05
C PHE A 94 -32.13 5.50 -22.17
N TYR A 95 -33.06 4.59 -22.46
CA TYR A 95 -34.48 4.90 -22.61
C TYR A 95 -35.05 5.58 -21.35
N ASN A 96 -34.80 5.01 -20.17
CA ASN A 96 -35.25 5.57 -18.89
C ASN A 96 -34.71 6.99 -18.66
N ARG A 97 -33.47 7.27 -19.07
CA ARG A 97 -32.89 8.63 -18.97
C ARG A 97 -33.54 9.62 -19.92
N VAL A 98 -33.95 9.19 -21.12
CA VAL A 98 -34.62 10.06 -22.11
C VAL A 98 -36.01 10.45 -21.63
N VAL A 99 -36.78 9.48 -21.12
CA VAL A 99 -38.10 9.72 -20.53
C VAL A 99 -38.00 10.72 -19.38
N ALA A 100 -37.10 10.48 -18.41
CA ALA A 100 -36.91 11.37 -17.28
C ALA A 100 -36.44 12.79 -17.69
N HIS A 101 -35.78 12.95 -18.84
CA HIS A 101 -35.38 14.26 -19.36
C HIS A 101 -36.53 14.98 -20.07
N GLN A 102 -37.47 14.26 -20.71
CA GLN A 102 -38.64 14.88 -21.35
C GLN A 102 -39.72 15.31 -20.35
N GLU A 103 -39.77 14.67 -19.18
CA GLU A 103 -40.72 15.00 -18.11
C GLU A 103 -40.27 16.16 -17.18
N ALA A 104 -39.02 16.63 -17.32
CA ALA A 104 -38.37 17.63 -16.45
C ALA A 104 -38.29 19.04 -17.08
#